data_AF-X6P0M5-F1
#
_entry.id   AF-X6P0M5-F1
#
_cell.length_a   1.000
_cell.length_b   1.000
_cell.length_c   1.000
_cell.angle_alpha   90.00
_cell.angle_beta   90.00
_cell.angle_gamma   90.00
#
_symmetry.space_group_name_H-M   'P 1'
#
loop_
_entity.id
_entity.type
_entity.pdbx_description
1 polymer ?
#
loop_
_entity_poly.entity_id
_entity_poly.type
_entity_poly.pdbx_seq_one_letter_code
_entity_poly.pdbx_strand_id
1 'polypeptide(L)'
;MQDNNINEKNREYTKEMKTLIKLFGDLINKEELQQKMEYYNENIELVIKEIKYEIAIAYLSTCLLMVMFFLTNKQKKKDKSKPESTVDDLENVEQVQECTKEIEKTEVGEVKPGINLQGYCTNETCLASKAKLPVWVNIGFDAISFVSSNTSFSCPDCKKLTVSSIVKTMFYNSEHSICTSENPTPLKDNNYQCSYAIKSGLLYELKANKIIQHAKSIEDLRERSEQAMNSTEIKNLVTELQKYEII
;
A
#
# COMPACT_ATOMS: atom_id res chain seq x y z
N MET A 1 -16.74 0.78 56.96
CA MET A 1 -17.19 1.05 55.59
C MET A 1 -16.03 1.66 54.82
N GLN A 2 -15.11 0.86 54.27
CA GLN A 2 -13.97 1.38 53.48
C GLN A 2 -13.43 0.40 52.42
N ASP A 3 -13.90 -0.86 52.35
CA ASP A 3 -13.36 -1.86 51.41
C ASP A 3 -14.01 -1.92 50.02
N ASN A 4 -15.15 -1.25 49.82
CA ASN A 4 -15.83 -1.28 48.51
C ASN A 4 -15.22 -0.33 47.48
N ASN A 5 -14.51 0.72 47.90
CA ASN A 5 -14.01 1.78 47.00
C ASN A 5 -12.70 1.38 46.30
N ILE A 6 -11.84 0.59 46.98
CA ILE A 6 -10.57 0.09 46.42
C ILE A 6 -10.81 -0.92 45.29
N ASN A 7 -11.87 -1.72 45.41
CA ASN A 7 -12.18 -2.79 44.45
C ASN A 7 -12.81 -2.26 43.16
N GLU A 8 -13.54 -1.15 43.24
CA GLU A 8 -14.15 -0.50 42.07
C GLU A 8 -13.11 0.27 41.24
N LYS A 9 -12.21 1.00 41.92
CA LYS A 9 -11.09 1.73 41.29
C LYS A 9 -10.12 0.79 40.56
N ASN A 10 -9.70 -0.31 41.19
CA ASN A 10 -8.87 -1.33 40.54
C ASN A 10 -9.55 -1.98 39.33
N ARG A 11 -10.89 -2.12 39.35
CA ARG A 11 -11.66 -2.70 38.26
C ARG A 11 -11.84 -1.75 37.08
N GLU A 12 -11.86 -0.44 37.33
CA GLU A 12 -11.87 0.61 36.32
C GLU A 12 -10.55 0.63 35.54
N TYR A 13 -9.41 0.66 36.24
CA TYR A 13 -8.08 0.61 35.62
C TYR A 13 -7.79 -0.68 34.85
N THR A 14 -8.36 -1.80 35.31
CA THR A 14 -8.27 -3.07 34.58
C THR A 14 -8.93 -2.99 33.20
N LYS A 15 -10.01 -2.21 33.05
CA LYS A 15 -10.69 -2.03 31.76
C LYS A 15 -9.93 -1.09 30.84
N GLU A 16 -9.37 -0.03 31.39
CA GLU A 16 -8.59 0.96 30.65
C GLU A 16 -7.30 0.35 30.11
N MET A 17 -6.55 -0.35 30.95
CA MET A 17 -5.36 -1.11 30.54
C MET A 17 -5.69 -2.14 29.45
N LYS A 18 -6.78 -2.90 29.62
CA LYS A 18 -7.23 -3.86 28.60
C LYS A 18 -7.61 -3.20 27.28
N THR A 19 -8.15 -1.98 27.33
CA THR A 19 -8.53 -1.21 26.16
C THR A 19 -7.28 -0.67 25.45
N LEU A 20 -6.31 -0.13 26.19
CA LEU A 20 -5.05 0.36 25.63
C LEU A 20 -4.21 -0.77 25.01
N ILE A 21 -4.15 -1.94 25.63
CA ILE A 21 -3.53 -3.13 25.01
C ILE A 21 -4.24 -3.53 23.73
N LYS A 22 -5.58 -3.42 23.67
CA LYS A 22 -6.32 -3.72 22.44
C LYS A 22 -6.05 -2.70 21.33
N LEU A 23 -5.81 -1.43 21.68
CA LEU A 23 -5.57 -0.35 20.72
C LEU A 23 -4.11 -0.27 20.26
N PHE A 24 -3.16 -0.58 21.14
CA PHE A 24 -1.74 -0.35 20.93
C PHE A 24 -0.85 -1.57 21.17
N GLY A 25 -1.41 -2.75 21.48
CA GLY A 25 -0.62 -3.94 21.86
C GLY A 25 0.34 -4.45 20.80
N ASP A 26 0.11 -4.12 19.52
CA ASP A 26 1.02 -4.42 18.41
C ASP A 26 2.17 -3.41 18.30
N LEU A 27 2.06 -2.26 18.98
CA LEU A 27 2.97 -1.12 18.89
C LEU A 27 3.78 -0.90 20.19
N ILE A 28 3.22 -1.26 21.34
CA ILE A 28 3.85 -1.17 22.65
C ILE A 28 3.60 -2.46 23.43
N ASN A 29 4.66 -3.00 24.03
CA ASN A 29 4.51 -4.18 24.89
C ASN A 29 3.79 -3.81 26.20
N LYS A 30 3.23 -4.82 26.85
CA LYS A 30 2.40 -4.63 28.04
C LYS A 30 3.17 -4.04 29.21
N GLU A 31 4.42 -4.45 29.39
CA GLU A 31 5.28 -4.02 30.47
C GLU A 31 5.61 -2.53 30.38
N GLU A 32 5.91 -2.04 29.18
CA GLU A 32 6.19 -0.64 28.90
C GLU A 32 4.92 0.22 29.06
N LEU A 33 3.78 -0.26 28.58
CA LEU A 33 2.49 0.40 28.80
C LEU A 33 2.14 0.52 30.29
N GLN A 34 2.46 -0.51 31.08
CA GLN A 34 2.25 -0.49 32.53
C GLN A 34 3.14 0.55 33.22
N GLN A 35 4.42 0.64 32.85
CA GLN A 35 5.33 1.65 33.38
C GLN A 35 4.85 3.07 33.07
N LYS A 36 4.32 3.32 31.86
CA LYS A 36 3.77 4.63 31.48
C LYS A 36 2.50 4.97 32.27
N MET A 37 1.62 4.00 32.49
CA MET A 37 0.44 4.18 33.34
C MET A 37 0.84 4.55 34.78
N GLU A 38 1.86 3.91 35.35
CA GLU A 38 2.38 4.26 36.67
C GLU A 38 3.03 5.65 36.68
N TYR A 39 3.83 5.98 35.67
CA TYR A 39 4.53 7.26 35.54
C TYR A 39 3.58 8.47 35.45
N TYR A 40 2.49 8.34 34.68
CA TYR A 40 1.48 9.39 34.51
C TYR A 40 0.37 9.34 35.57
N ASN A 41 0.57 8.63 36.67
CA ASN A 41 -0.43 8.47 37.75
C ASN A 41 -1.80 8.06 37.20
N GLU A 42 -1.81 7.09 36.29
CA GLU A 42 -3.00 6.52 35.65
C GLU A 42 -3.79 7.54 34.81
N ASN A 43 -3.19 8.67 34.42
CA ASN A 43 -3.80 9.61 33.49
C ASN A 43 -3.69 9.13 32.03
N ILE A 44 -4.75 8.47 31.57
CA ILE A 44 -4.86 7.89 30.23
C ILE A 44 -4.61 8.90 29.12
N GLU A 45 -5.07 10.14 29.27
CA GLU A 45 -4.95 11.17 28.23
C GLU A 45 -3.48 11.48 27.94
N LEU A 46 -2.67 11.62 29.00
CA LEU A 46 -1.24 11.85 28.89
C LEU A 46 -0.51 10.62 28.31
N VAL A 47 -0.89 9.42 28.74
CA VAL A 47 -0.35 8.16 28.21
C VAL A 47 -0.63 8.01 26.71
N ILE A 48 -1.86 8.27 26.26
CA ILE A 48 -2.22 8.23 24.83
C ILE A 48 -1.44 9.29 24.04
N LYS A 49 -1.28 10.50 24.59
CA LYS A 49 -0.55 11.58 23.93
C LYS A 49 0.93 11.24 23.72
N GLU A 50 1.57 10.63 24.73
CA GLU A 50 2.96 10.18 24.62
C GLU A 50 3.11 9.03 23.62
N ILE A 51 2.25 8.00 23.69
CA ILE A 51 2.26 6.87 22.74
C ILE A 51 2.12 7.38 21.29
N LYS A 52 1.20 8.32 21.03
CA LYS A 52 1.06 8.93 19.70
C LYS A 52 2.33 9.65 19.24
N TYR A 53 2.99 10.37 20.14
CA TYR A 53 4.20 11.12 19.82
C TYR A 53 5.38 10.20 19.52
N GLU A 54 5.57 9.13 20.29
CA GLU A 54 6.61 8.13 20.03
C GLU A 54 6.38 7.39 18.71
N ILE A 55 5.14 7.01 18.42
CA ILE A 55 4.76 6.40 17.14
C ILE A 55 5.09 7.36 15.98
N ALA A 56 4.72 8.64 16.10
CA ALA A 56 5.02 9.64 15.07
C ALA A 56 6.54 9.82 14.86
N ILE A 57 7.33 9.84 15.93
CA ILE A 57 8.80 9.88 15.85
C ILE A 57 9.34 8.63 15.15
N ALA A 58 8.85 7.44 15.50
CA ALA A 58 9.27 6.19 14.88
C ALA A 58 8.98 6.19 13.37
N TYR A 59 7.80 6.68 12.95
CA TYR A 59 7.45 6.84 11.53
C TYR A 59 8.35 7.86 10.82
N LEU A 60 8.62 9.02 11.42
CA LEU A 60 9.51 10.03 10.84
C LEU A 60 10.94 9.50 10.71
N SER A 61 11.44 8.80 11.72
CA SER A 61 12.78 8.18 11.73
C SER A 61 12.92 7.12 10.63
N THR A 62 11.94 6.22 10.50
CA THR A 62 11.93 5.19 9.44
C THR A 62 11.83 5.80 8.04
N CYS A 63 11.02 6.85 7.85
CA CYS A 63 10.98 7.61 6.60
C CYS A 63 12.32 8.27 6.28
N LEU A 64 12.98 8.89 7.26
CA LEU A 64 14.30 9.52 7.07
C LEU A 64 15.35 8.49 6.64
N LEU A 65 15.36 7.31 7.29
CA LEU A 65 16.25 6.20 6.93
C LEU A 65 15.99 5.70 5.50
N MET A 66 14.73 5.55 5.09
CA MET A 66 14.39 5.18 3.72
C MET A 66 14.92 6.22 2.71
N VAL A 67 14.70 7.51 2.97
CA VAL A 67 15.20 8.60 2.10
C VAL A 67 16.72 8.55 1.99
N MET A 68 17.44 8.41 3.10
CA MET A 68 18.90 8.28 3.10
C MET A 68 19.39 7.05 2.34
N PHE A 69 18.70 5.91 2.46
CA PHE A 69 18.98 4.70 1.67
C PHE A 69 18.76 4.92 0.16
N PHE A 70 17.70 5.63 -0.24
CA PHE A 70 17.48 5.98 -1.64
C PHE A 70 18.53 6.94 -2.19
N LEU A 71 18.97 7.93 -1.40
CA LEU A 71 19.99 8.90 -1.80
C LEU A 71 21.37 8.24 -1.95
N THR A 72 21.76 7.37 -1.02
CA THR A 72 23.03 6.63 -1.07
C THR A 72 23.07 5.63 -2.25
N ASN A 73 21.94 4.97 -2.57
CA ASN A 73 21.86 4.09 -3.73
C ASN A 73 21.87 4.84 -5.08
N LYS A 74 21.39 6.09 -5.13
CA LYS A 74 21.50 6.94 -6.33
C LYS A 74 22.96 7.32 -6.64
N GLN A 75 23.79 7.57 -5.63
CA GLN A 75 25.21 7.88 -5.83
C GLN A 75 25.99 6.68 -6.39
N LYS A 76 25.70 5.46 -5.95
CA LYS A 76 26.34 4.23 -6.46
C LYS A 76 26.04 3.92 -7.94
N LYS A 77 24.99 4.49 -8.53
CA LYS A 77 24.62 4.26 -9.96
C LYS A 77 25.28 5.22 -10.94
N LYS A 78 25.99 6.27 -10.49
CA LYS A 78 26.74 7.16 -11.40
C LYS A 78 28.16 6.70 -11.69
N ASP A 79 28.71 5.80 -10.87
CA ASP A 79 30.05 5.24 -11.05
C ASP A 79 29.98 3.70 -11.05
N LYS A 80 29.90 3.08 -12.25
CA LYS A 80 30.57 1.80 -12.65
C LYS A 80 29.80 1.00 -13.70
N SER A 81 30.52 0.72 -14.79
CA SER A 81 30.28 -0.33 -15.79
C SER A 81 30.85 -1.70 -15.33
N LYS A 82 29.96 -2.71 -15.19
CA LYS A 82 30.12 -4.19 -15.34
C LYS A 82 31.12 -4.99 -14.43
N PRO A 83 31.01 -6.34 -14.27
CA PRO A 83 30.06 -7.14 -13.45
C PRO A 83 30.74 -8.13 -12.44
N GLU A 84 29.92 -9.01 -11.80
CA GLU A 84 30.18 -10.25 -10.98
C GLU A 84 29.82 -10.16 -9.47
N SER A 85 28.73 -10.83 -9.02
CA SER A 85 28.59 -12.18 -8.36
C SER A 85 29.01 -12.14 -6.86
N THR A 86 28.33 -12.64 -5.80
CA THR A 86 27.41 -13.76 -5.51
C THR A 86 26.73 -13.55 -4.12
N VAL A 87 25.53 -14.15 -3.92
CA VAL A 87 24.79 -14.71 -2.74
C VAL A 87 25.35 -14.53 -1.29
N ASP A 88 24.62 -14.41 -0.17
CA ASP A 88 23.40 -15.08 0.37
C ASP A 88 22.72 -14.29 1.55
N ASP A 89 21.36 -14.36 1.65
CA ASP A 89 20.45 -14.67 2.79
C ASP A 89 20.57 -13.97 4.20
N LEU A 90 19.55 -13.64 5.02
CA LEU A 90 18.15 -14.09 5.30
C LEU A 90 17.34 -13.00 6.10
N GLU A 91 16.00 -12.97 5.91
CA GLU A 91 14.85 -12.85 6.88
C GLU A 91 14.79 -11.75 7.99
N ASN A 92 13.66 -11.22 8.49
CA ASN A 92 12.20 -11.44 8.34
C ASN A 92 11.43 -10.20 8.90
N VAL A 93 10.32 -9.81 8.24
CA VAL A 93 8.94 -9.36 8.65
C VAL A 93 8.76 -8.66 10.03
N GLU A 94 8.09 -7.51 10.15
CA GLU A 94 6.63 -7.45 10.40
C GLU A 94 5.92 -6.12 10.03
N GLN A 95 4.68 -6.33 9.57
CA GLN A 95 3.65 -5.41 9.08
C GLN A 95 2.79 -4.91 10.25
N VAL A 96 2.41 -3.62 10.27
CA VAL A 96 1.24 -3.16 11.04
C VAL A 96 0.38 -2.23 10.17
N GLN A 97 -0.86 -2.67 9.92
CA GLN A 97 -1.93 -2.00 9.20
C GLN A 97 -3.18 -2.08 10.07
N GLU A 98 -3.87 -0.96 10.34
CA GLU A 98 -5.34 -0.92 10.22
C GLU A 98 -5.95 0.49 10.35
N CYS A 99 -6.77 0.86 9.34
CA CYS A 99 -8.18 1.28 9.44
C CYS A 99 -8.64 1.72 8.03
N THR A 100 -9.72 1.24 7.39
CA THR A 100 -11.06 0.82 7.85
C THR A 100 -11.63 -0.26 6.91
N LYS A 101 -12.44 -1.18 7.47
CA LYS A 101 -12.98 -2.37 6.78
C LYS A 101 -14.17 -2.05 5.89
N GLU A 102 -13.93 -1.87 4.60
CA GLU A 102 -14.76 -2.56 3.60
C GLU A 102 -14.49 -4.07 3.74
N ILE A 103 -15.43 -4.94 3.40
CA ILE A 103 -15.15 -6.39 3.39
C ILE A 103 -14.12 -6.63 2.26
N GLU A 104 -12.84 -6.55 2.61
CA GLU A 104 -11.70 -6.85 1.76
C GLU A 104 -11.92 -8.27 1.23
N LYS A 105 -12.23 -8.39 -0.06
CA LYS A 105 -12.03 -9.66 -0.74
C LYS A 105 -10.54 -9.91 -0.64
N THR A 106 -10.12 -10.93 0.09
CA THR A 106 -8.70 -11.26 0.24
C THR A 106 -8.12 -11.51 -1.16
N GLU A 107 -7.14 -10.74 -1.58
CA GLU A 107 -6.52 -10.85 -2.91
C GLU A 107 -5.08 -11.35 -2.77
N VAL A 108 -4.62 -12.19 -3.69
CA VAL A 108 -3.29 -12.80 -3.65
C VAL A 108 -2.36 -12.18 -4.68
N GLY A 109 -1.19 -11.71 -4.26
CA GLY A 109 -0.20 -11.06 -5.14
C GLY A 109 -0.14 -9.55 -4.95
N GLU A 110 0.87 -8.93 -5.57
CA GLU A 110 1.17 -7.51 -5.40
C GLU A 110 0.86 -6.73 -6.68
N VAL A 111 0.24 -5.56 -6.51
CA VAL A 111 0.13 -4.54 -7.58
C VAL A 111 1.47 -3.79 -7.65
N LYS A 112 2.06 -3.71 -8.85
CA LYS A 112 3.30 -2.95 -9.12
C LYS A 112 3.11 -2.01 -10.30
N PRO A 113 4.03 -1.05 -10.55
CA PRO A 113 3.92 -0.15 -11.69
C PRO A 113 3.75 -0.87 -13.03
N GLY A 114 2.92 -0.31 -13.91
CA GLY A 114 2.53 -0.87 -15.19
C GLY A 114 1.19 -1.61 -15.15
N ILE A 115 1.08 -2.67 -15.96
CA ILE A 115 -0.14 -3.47 -16.11
C ILE A 115 -0.23 -4.50 -14.98
N ASN A 116 -1.38 -4.54 -14.31
CA ASN A 116 -1.75 -5.56 -13.34
C ASN A 116 -3.07 -6.19 -13.78
N LEU A 117 -3.13 -7.51 -13.77
CA LEU A 117 -4.32 -8.28 -14.15
C LEU A 117 -4.87 -8.99 -12.91
N GLN A 118 -6.18 -8.95 -12.72
CA GLN A 118 -6.86 -9.71 -11.69
C GLN A 118 -7.61 -10.89 -12.32
N GLY A 119 -7.34 -12.10 -11.85
CA GLY A 119 -8.04 -13.30 -12.28
C GLY A 119 -8.10 -14.36 -11.20
N TYR A 120 -8.38 -15.60 -11.58
CA TYR A 120 -8.50 -16.73 -10.68
C TYR A 120 -7.57 -17.86 -11.07
N CYS A 121 -6.90 -18.46 -10.08
CA CYS A 121 -6.05 -19.62 -10.31
C CYS A 121 -6.90 -20.88 -10.50
N THR A 122 -6.64 -21.65 -11.56
CA THR A 122 -7.31 -22.93 -11.85
C THR A 122 -6.56 -24.14 -11.33
N ASN A 123 -5.35 -23.96 -10.78
CA ASN A 123 -4.60 -25.06 -10.18
C ASN A 123 -5.26 -25.49 -8.86
N GLU A 124 -5.97 -26.61 -8.86
CA GLU A 124 -6.67 -27.13 -7.67
C GLU A 124 -5.77 -27.36 -6.45
N THR A 125 -4.45 -27.49 -6.67
CA THR A 125 -3.47 -27.63 -5.58
C THR A 125 -2.99 -26.29 -5.00
N CYS A 126 -3.24 -25.17 -5.67
CA CYS A 126 -2.89 -23.81 -5.23
C CYS A 126 -3.83 -23.31 -4.13
N LEU A 127 -3.28 -22.62 -3.13
CA LEU A 127 -4.05 -22.10 -2.00
C LEU A 127 -5.08 -21.07 -2.48
N ALA A 128 -4.66 -20.16 -3.36
CA ALA A 128 -5.55 -19.15 -3.93
C ALA A 128 -6.75 -19.77 -4.68
N SER A 129 -6.54 -20.89 -5.38
CA SER A 129 -7.61 -21.61 -6.08
C SER A 129 -8.60 -22.26 -5.10
N LYS A 130 -8.08 -22.99 -4.10
CA LYS A 130 -8.90 -23.67 -3.07
C LYS A 130 -9.78 -22.69 -2.30
N ALA A 131 -9.22 -21.53 -1.96
CA ALA A 131 -9.93 -20.46 -1.27
C ALA A 131 -10.73 -19.54 -2.21
N LYS A 132 -10.70 -19.78 -3.52
CA LYS A 132 -11.36 -18.96 -4.56
C LYS A 132 -11.00 -17.47 -4.47
N LEU A 133 -9.76 -17.18 -4.08
CA LEU A 133 -9.27 -15.82 -3.93
C LEU A 133 -8.92 -15.24 -5.30
N PRO A 134 -9.29 -13.99 -5.60
CA PRO A 134 -8.75 -13.28 -6.75
C PRO A 134 -7.24 -13.11 -6.62
N VAL A 135 -6.56 -13.10 -7.76
CA VAL A 135 -5.11 -13.12 -7.85
C VAL A 135 -4.63 -11.99 -8.75
N TRP A 136 -3.71 -11.17 -8.26
CA TRP A 136 -3.00 -10.17 -9.03
C TRP A 136 -1.80 -10.77 -9.74
N VAL A 137 -1.73 -10.53 -11.05
CA VAL A 137 -0.57 -10.80 -11.88
C VAL A 137 -0.02 -9.48 -12.39
N ASN A 138 1.20 -9.16 -11.97
CA ASN A 138 1.91 -7.99 -12.49
C ASN A 138 2.65 -8.36 -13.78
N ILE A 139 2.34 -7.63 -14.85
CA ILE A 139 3.02 -7.73 -16.15
C ILE A 139 4.09 -6.64 -16.27
N GLY A 140 3.88 -5.48 -15.63
CA GLY A 140 4.80 -4.35 -15.67
C GLY A 140 4.57 -3.43 -16.87
N PHE A 141 5.64 -2.75 -17.32
CA PHE A 141 5.59 -1.83 -18.46
C PHE A 141 5.77 -2.61 -19.76
N ASP A 142 4.68 -3.06 -20.34
CA ASP A 142 4.69 -3.88 -21.56
C ASP A 142 3.49 -3.57 -22.46
N ALA A 143 3.48 -4.17 -23.64
CA ALA A 143 2.34 -4.27 -24.54
C ALA A 143 1.92 -5.74 -24.65
N ILE A 144 0.71 -6.06 -24.18
CA ILE A 144 0.17 -7.42 -24.21
C ILE A 144 -1.14 -7.46 -24.98
N SER A 145 -1.41 -8.60 -25.60
CA SER A 145 -2.73 -8.95 -26.13
C SER A 145 -3.18 -10.27 -25.52
N PHE A 146 -4.44 -10.35 -25.12
CA PHE A 146 -4.99 -11.57 -24.55
C PHE A 146 -6.49 -11.68 -24.76
N VAL A 147 -6.96 -12.94 -24.83
CA VAL A 147 -8.39 -13.27 -24.81
C VAL A 147 -8.76 -13.63 -23.38
N SER A 148 -9.67 -12.87 -22.77
CA SER A 148 -9.96 -12.96 -21.33
C SER A 148 -10.41 -14.35 -20.86
N SER A 149 -10.97 -15.17 -21.74
CA SER A 149 -11.43 -16.53 -21.44
C SER A 149 -10.36 -17.62 -21.63
N ASN A 150 -9.36 -17.38 -22.47
CA ASN A 150 -8.48 -18.44 -22.97
C ASN A 150 -7.01 -18.27 -22.57
N THR A 151 -6.58 -17.03 -22.30
CA THR A 151 -5.19 -16.76 -21.94
C THR A 151 -4.97 -16.98 -20.45
N SER A 152 -3.92 -17.73 -20.12
CA SER A 152 -3.50 -18.00 -18.75
C SER A 152 -2.20 -17.28 -18.42
N PHE A 153 -2.09 -16.82 -17.17
CA PHE A 153 -0.93 -16.10 -16.66
C PHE A 153 -0.34 -16.80 -15.44
N SER A 154 0.90 -16.43 -15.09
CA SER A 154 1.63 -17.06 -13.98
C SER A 154 1.04 -16.63 -12.65
N CYS A 155 0.62 -17.62 -11.85
CA CYS A 155 0.11 -17.39 -10.51
C CYS A 155 1.25 -16.98 -9.57
N PRO A 156 1.18 -15.86 -8.84
CA PRO A 156 2.17 -15.49 -7.84
C PRO A 156 2.31 -16.51 -6.70
N ASP A 157 1.27 -17.28 -6.38
CA ASP A 157 1.28 -18.28 -5.31
C ASP A 157 1.95 -19.58 -5.78
N CYS A 158 1.36 -20.27 -6.76
CA CYS A 158 1.88 -21.57 -7.22
C CYS A 158 2.89 -21.50 -8.38
N LYS A 159 3.20 -20.31 -8.91
CA LYS A 159 4.14 -20.04 -10.02
C LYS A 159 3.84 -20.74 -11.35
N LYS A 160 2.64 -21.31 -11.50
CA LYS A 160 2.17 -22.00 -12.72
C LYS A 160 1.32 -21.05 -13.57
N LEU A 161 1.30 -21.27 -14.89
CA LEU A 161 0.46 -20.56 -15.85
C LEU A 161 -1.02 -20.97 -15.73
N THR A 162 -1.66 -20.60 -14.63
CA THR A 162 -2.99 -21.08 -14.23
C THR A 162 -3.93 -19.98 -13.81
N VAL A 163 -3.50 -18.72 -13.77
CA VAL A 163 -4.42 -17.60 -13.57
C VAL A 163 -5.17 -17.37 -14.88
N SER A 164 -6.46 -17.65 -14.88
CA SER A 164 -7.37 -17.43 -16.01
C SER A 164 -8.56 -16.59 -15.56
N SER A 165 -9.57 -16.43 -16.42
CA SER A 165 -10.78 -15.67 -16.10
C SER A 165 -10.47 -14.26 -15.61
N ILE A 166 -9.75 -13.50 -16.43
CA ILE A 166 -9.35 -12.14 -16.08
C ILE A 166 -10.62 -11.28 -16.00
N VAL A 167 -10.86 -10.71 -14.82
CA VAL A 167 -12.06 -9.92 -14.51
C VAL A 167 -11.78 -8.42 -14.42
N LYS A 168 -10.53 -8.05 -14.17
CA LYS A 168 -10.12 -6.66 -13.97
C LYS A 168 -8.70 -6.46 -14.46
N THR A 169 -8.42 -5.28 -15.00
CA THR A 169 -7.06 -4.79 -15.18
C THR A 169 -6.89 -3.46 -14.44
N MET A 170 -5.71 -3.26 -13.88
CA MET A 170 -5.32 -2.03 -13.22
C MET A 170 -3.99 -1.56 -13.79
N PHE A 171 -3.97 -0.33 -14.28
CA PHE A 171 -2.77 0.40 -14.63
C PHE A 171 -2.35 1.21 -13.43
N TYR A 172 -1.08 1.10 -13.06
CA TYR A 172 -0.54 1.79 -11.89
C TYR A 172 0.74 2.51 -12.26
N ASN A 173 0.83 3.80 -11.94
CA ASN A 173 1.97 4.66 -12.20
C ASN A 173 2.50 4.52 -13.65
N SER A 174 1.57 4.55 -14.61
CA SER A 174 1.88 4.36 -16.03
C SER A 174 1.03 5.26 -16.92
N GLU A 175 1.60 5.68 -18.05
CA GLU A 175 0.81 6.13 -19.20
C GLU A 175 0.32 4.90 -19.95
N HIS A 176 -0.99 4.77 -20.16
CA HIS A 176 -1.54 3.52 -20.68
C HIS A 176 -2.55 3.71 -21.80
N SER A 177 -2.74 2.60 -22.53
CA SER A 177 -3.86 2.44 -23.45
C SER A 177 -4.49 1.07 -23.33
N ILE A 178 -5.81 1.03 -23.47
CA ILE A 178 -6.60 -0.19 -23.54
C ILE A 178 -7.53 -0.10 -24.74
N CYS A 179 -7.53 -1.12 -25.59
CA CYS A 179 -8.54 -1.30 -26.64
C CYS A 179 -9.14 -2.71 -26.57
N THR A 180 -10.31 -2.85 -27.19
CA THR A 180 -11.03 -4.12 -27.25
C THR A 180 -11.43 -4.42 -28.68
N SER A 181 -11.60 -5.69 -29.02
CA SER A 181 -12.16 -6.08 -30.32
C SER A 181 -13.50 -5.42 -30.66
N GLU A 182 -14.36 -5.13 -29.68
CA GLU A 182 -15.63 -4.41 -29.88
C GLU A 182 -15.43 -2.90 -30.11
N ASN A 183 -14.44 -2.32 -29.43
CA ASN A 183 -14.12 -0.89 -29.48
C ASN A 183 -12.61 -0.73 -29.76
N PRO A 184 -12.22 -0.73 -31.05
CA PRO A 184 -10.81 -0.70 -31.44
C PRO A 184 -10.14 0.65 -31.16
N THR A 185 -10.92 1.71 -30.89
CA THR A 185 -10.37 3.01 -30.48
C THR A 185 -9.74 2.90 -29.10
N PRO A 186 -8.41 3.11 -28.95
CA PRO A 186 -7.74 2.96 -27.67
C PRO A 186 -8.15 4.07 -26.71
N LEU A 187 -8.64 3.69 -25.53
CA LEU A 187 -8.78 4.61 -24.41
C LEU A 187 -7.38 4.88 -23.86
N LYS A 188 -6.96 6.15 -23.85
CA LYS A 188 -5.65 6.59 -23.36
C LYS A 188 -5.85 7.43 -22.12
N ASP A 189 -5.00 7.20 -21.13
CA ASP A 189 -5.03 7.92 -19.85
C ASP A 189 -3.61 7.88 -19.23
N ASN A 190 -3.34 8.77 -18.29
CA ASN A 190 -2.08 8.90 -17.56
C ASN A 190 -2.28 9.11 -16.05
N ASN A 191 -3.49 8.81 -15.56
CA ASN A 191 -3.79 8.79 -14.14
C ASN A 191 -2.85 7.87 -13.36
N TYR A 192 -2.54 8.25 -12.12
CA TYR A 192 -1.69 7.48 -11.21
C TYR A 192 -2.18 6.04 -11.04
N GLN A 193 -3.49 5.85 -10.99
CA GLN A 193 -4.12 4.54 -10.91
C GLN A 193 -5.41 4.57 -11.75
N CYS A 194 -5.58 3.57 -12.61
CA CYS A 194 -6.78 3.42 -13.43
C CYS A 194 -7.18 1.95 -13.50
N SER A 195 -8.47 1.67 -13.29
CA SER A 195 -9.01 0.30 -13.25
C SER A 195 -10.09 0.12 -14.29
N TYR A 196 -10.05 -0.99 -15.03
CA TYR A 196 -11.06 -1.37 -16.01
C TYR A 196 -11.59 -2.76 -15.72
N ALA A 197 -12.91 -2.91 -15.83
CA ALA A 197 -13.55 -4.22 -15.83
C ALA A 197 -13.30 -4.93 -17.16
N ILE A 198 -12.93 -6.20 -17.10
CA ILE A 198 -12.66 -7.04 -18.27
C ILE A 198 -13.86 -7.96 -18.50
N LYS A 199 -14.43 -7.90 -19.71
CA LYS A 199 -15.51 -8.78 -20.14
C LYS A 199 -14.92 -10.10 -20.64
N SER A 200 -15.57 -11.20 -20.29
CA SER A 200 -15.17 -12.54 -20.76
C SER A 200 -15.37 -12.68 -22.27
N GLY A 201 -14.47 -13.40 -22.93
CA GLY A 201 -14.56 -13.76 -24.36
C GLY A 201 -14.07 -12.70 -25.35
N LEU A 202 -13.66 -11.51 -24.90
CA LEU A 202 -13.12 -10.46 -25.78
C LEU A 202 -11.60 -10.50 -25.86
N LEU A 203 -11.08 -10.09 -27.02
CA LEU A 203 -9.67 -9.76 -27.20
C LEU A 203 -9.43 -8.34 -26.67
N TYR A 204 -8.43 -8.23 -25.80
CA TYR A 204 -7.92 -6.98 -25.25
C TYR A 204 -6.48 -6.75 -25.72
N GLU A 205 -6.17 -5.52 -26.11
CA GLU A 205 -4.77 -5.09 -26.25
C GLU A 205 -4.51 -3.99 -25.22
N LEU A 206 -3.53 -4.23 -24.36
CA LEU A 206 -3.12 -3.34 -23.30
C LEU A 206 -1.71 -2.87 -23.56
N LYS A 207 -1.44 -1.61 -23.27
CA LYS A 207 -0.08 -1.07 -23.27
C LYS A 207 0.10 -0.16 -22.06
N ALA A 208 1.23 -0.32 -21.38
CA ALA A 208 1.65 0.60 -20.32
C ALA A 208 3.11 1.03 -20.54
N ASN A 209 3.34 2.33 -20.44
CA ASN A 209 4.67 2.92 -20.45
C ASN A 209 4.93 3.60 -19.11
N LYS A 210 6.21 3.79 -18.77
CA LYS A 210 6.58 4.62 -17.62
C LYS A 210 6.02 6.02 -17.81
N ILE A 211 5.47 6.60 -16.74
CA ILE A 211 5.09 8.01 -16.76
C ILE A 211 6.35 8.84 -17.03
N ILE A 212 6.28 9.71 -18.03
CA ILE A 212 7.33 10.66 -18.34
C ILE A 212 6.85 12.04 -17.91
N GLN A 213 7.71 12.79 -17.22
CA GLN A 213 7.44 14.21 -16.97
C GLN A 213 7.54 14.97 -18.30
N HIS A 214 6.39 15.35 -18.86
CA HIS A 214 6.31 16.15 -20.11
C HIS A 214 6.61 17.64 -19.87
N ALA A 215 7.49 17.94 -18.91
CA ALA A 215 7.89 19.32 -18.63
C ALA A 215 8.86 19.81 -19.71
N LYS A 216 8.67 21.04 -20.18
CA LYS A 216 9.52 21.64 -21.23
C LYS A 216 10.87 22.08 -20.68
N SER A 217 10.92 22.43 -19.40
CA SER A 217 12.12 22.78 -18.65
C SER A 217 11.92 22.52 -17.15
N ILE A 218 12.96 22.69 -16.35
CA ILE A 218 12.86 22.60 -14.90
C ILE A 218 12.03 23.76 -14.32
N GLU A 219 12.07 24.94 -14.94
CA GLU A 219 11.24 26.09 -14.57
C GLU A 219 9.75 25.81 -14.81
N ASP A 220 9.40 25.23 -15.96
CA ASP A 220 8.03 24.78 -16.27
C ASP A 220 7.54 23.76 -15.23
N LEU A 221 8.40 22.80 -14.86
CA LEU A 221 8.07 21.83 -13.81
C LEU A 221 7.84 22.51 -12.45
N ARG A 222 8.71 23.46 -12.08
CA ARG A 222 8.59 24.21 -10.82
C ARG A 222 7.30 25.01 -10.78
N GLU A 223 6.99 25.75 -11.85
CA GLU A 223 5.78 26.56 -11.95
C GLU A 223 4.51 25.70 -11.85
N ARG A 224 4.44 24.58 -12.58
CA ARG A 224 3.31 23.65 -12.51
C ARG A 224 3.15 23.04 -11.12
N SER A 225 4.26 22.72 -10.46
CA SER A 225 4.24 22.18 -9.10
C SER A 225 3.74 23.22 -8.10
N GLU A 226 4.19 24.47 -8.22
CA GLU A 226 3.73 25.58 -7.38
C GLU A 226 2.23 25.87 -7.59
N GLN A 227 1.77 25.86 -8.84
CA GLN A 227 0.34 25.98 -9.17
C GLN A 227 -0.48 24.84 -8.56
N ALA A 228 -0.01 23.59 -8.65
CA ALA A 228 -0.69 22.43 -8.06
C ALA A 228 -0.76 22.52 -6.53
N MET A 229 0.32 22.95 -5.86
CA MET A 229 0.33 23.17 -4.41
C MET A 229 -0.59 24.32 -3.98
N ASN A 230 -0.76 25.33 -4.83
CA ASN A 230 -1.64 26.46 -4.60
C ASN A 230 -3.10 26.21 -5.05
N SER A 231 -3.41 24.99 -5.52
CA SER A 231 -4.76 24.59 -5.92
C SER A 231 -5.75 24.67 -4.77
N THR A 232 -7.04 24.83 -5.12
CA THR A 232 -8.12 24.89 -4.13
C THR A 232 -8.25 23.57 -3.38
N GLU A 233 -8.04 22.45 -4.05
CA GLU A 233 -8.09 21.11 -3.47
C GLU A 233 -7.06 20.93 -2.35
N ILE A 234 -5.80 21.31 -2.60
CA ILE A 234 -4.74 21.23 -1.58
C ILE A 234 -4.99 22.21 -0.44
N LYS A 235 -5.44 23.44 -0.73
CA LYS A 235 -5.80 24.41 0.31
C LYS A 235 -6.94 23.90 1.20
N ASN A 236 -7.96 23.30 0.62
CA ASN A 236 -9.08 22.72 1.36
C ASN A 236 -8.61 21.55 2.23
N LEU A 237 -7.76 20.68 1.69
CA LEU A 237 -7.17 19.58 2.46
C LEU A 237 -6.37 20.10 3.66
N VAL A 238 -5.49 21.08 3.44
CA VAL A 238 -4.70 21.71 4.52
C VAL A 238 -5.60 22.30 5.59
N THR A 239 -6.66 23.01 5.18
CA THR A 239 -7.64 23.61 6.10
C THR A 239 -8.32 22.53 6.96
N GLU A 240 -8.72 21.41 6.35
CA GLU A 240 -9.36 20.31 7.08
C GLU A 240 -8.38 19.64 8.04
N LEU A 241 -7.11 19.42 7.64
CA LEU A 241 -6.09 18.85 8.50
C LEU A 241 -5.77 19.75 9.71
N GLN A 242 -5.72 21.07 9.51
CA GLN A 242 -5.52 22.06 10.58
C GLN A 242 -6.69 22.06 11.58
N LYS A 243 -7.92 21.93 11.10
CA LYS A 243 -9.12 21.83 11.96
C LYS A 243 -9.05 20.65 12.94
N TYR A 244 -8.36 19.58 12.55
CA TYR A 244 -8.13 18.41 13.41
C TYR A 244 -6.77 18.42 14.11
N GLU A 245 -6.03 19.53 14.07
CA GLU A 245 -4.71 19.71 14.69
C GLU A 245 -3.69 18.63 14.28
N ILE A 246 -3.81 18.10 13.05
CA ILE A 246 -2.89 17.10 12.50
C ILE A 246 -1.59 17.75 12.02
N ILE A 247 -1.69 18.98 11.51
CA ILE A 247 -0.59 19.82 11.01
C ILE A 247 -0.68 21.24 11.56
#